data_AF-A0A817V9Z0-F1
#
_entry.id   AF-A0A817V9Z0-F1
#
_cell.length_a   1.000
_cell.length_b   1.000
_cell.length_c   1.000
_cell.angle_alpha   90.00
_cell.angle_beta   90.00
_cell.angle_gamma   90.00
#
_symmetry.space_group_name_H-M   'P 1'
#
loop_
_entity.id
_entity.type
_entity.pdbx_description
1 polymer ?
#
loop_
_entity_poly.entity_id
_entity_poly.type
_entity_poly.pdbx_seq_one_letter_code
_entity_poly.pdbx_strand_id
1 'polypeptide(L)'
;MEDFDMDADDIIEQENSKSPQKKSLQPTGIAMDALAGLLDSYSTTEMINSRRSAVSIPLQQQQSHASSTKLTSSVNTPVRSTTINQASTPNAAAFHARLNKAEVVVEHIGNQSINKNTNQTKKVPVIQLKSLVKPYKYMYQTMFKRANVLNKQIEDFEDLFLNMINNKENEKSNIILYPIGNAVQDEVHLVGRIVCDSAGQLNSQSIILEGSSRTSKCNRVRLDVSSLPNYSLFPGQIVLVSGIYTNDGCFHAKQLIDPPLIPREVETKIKHDLTFMIAAGPFLLANGNLNAFEELLRRADEDPSVQTLILLGPFIDERSSYIQNLQDKTYEQLFNEIIETIKSFRIKTILIPSLRDIHHDSVYPLYPFSMNENKDSTILYGCEPSLLSIDGLQCALTSTDILCHLSSEEISLNQTTERMCRLIRHLFQQHSFYPLIPPNESVSIEYEQAIEYAKIDSLPHLFVTSSDLRPFIKFIDSVCAINIGRLVKNQDSTMINNASGTYAKIFS
;
A
#
# COMPACT_ATOMS: atom_id res chain seq x y z
N MET A 1 68.05 -32.90 9.25
CA MET A 1 67.32 -33.35 8.06
C MET A 1 66.04 -32.57 8.07
N GLU A 2 66.14 -31.44 7.37
CA GLU A 2 65.08 -30.47 7.11
C GLU A 2 64.01 -31.09 6.21
N ASP A 3 62.79 -30.58 6.30
CA ASP A 3 61.85 -30.31 5.20
C ASP A 3 60.48 -29.97 5.86
N PHE A 4 60.15 -28.69 6.00
CA PHE A 4 59.55 -27.74 5.05
C PHE A 4 58.01 -27.73 5.14
N ASP A 5 57.51 -26.77 5.94
CA ASP A 5 56.17 -26.19 5.83
C ASP A 5 56.07 -25.40 4.52
N MET A 6 54.96 -25.53 3.79
CA MET A 6 54.56 -24.51 2.81
C MET A 6 53.04 -24.54 2.54
N ASP A 7 52.47 -23.34 2.55
CA ASP A 7 51.06 -22.98 2.61
C ASP A 7 50.23 -23.33 1.36
N ALA A 8 48.93 -23.53 1.58
CA ALA A 8 47.92 -23.86 0.59
C ALA A 8 47.24 -22.60 0.00
N ASP A 9 48.00 -21.73 -0.67
CA ASP A 9 47.47 -20.54 -1.36
C ASP A 9 47.91 -20.38 -2.83
N ASP A 10 48.56 -21.39 -3.46
CA ASP A 10 49.10 -21.27 -4.84
C ASP A 10 48.46 -22.20 -5.89
N ILE A 11 47.19 -22.60 -5.74
CA ILE A 11 46.44 -23.34 -6.78
C ILE A 11 45.19 -22.56 -7.23
N ILE A 12 45.32 -21.26 -7.49
CA ILE A 12 44.34 -20.50 -8.29
C ILE A 12 45.07 -19.45 -9.12
N GLU A 13 46.05 -19.84 -9.94
CA GLU A 13 46.57 -18.92 -10.97
C GLU A 13 47.26 -19.64 -12.13
N GLN A 14 46.57 -20.59 -12.78
CA GLN A 14 47.04 -21.11 -14.09
C GLN A 14 45.96 -21.78 -14.95
N GLU A 15 44.76 -21.22 -15.07
CA GLU A 15 43.77 -21.67 -16.08
C GLU A 15 42.98 -20.51 -16.74
N ASN A 16 43.65 -19.40 -17.05
CA ASN A 16 43.08 -18.35 -17.91
C ASN A 16 44.03 -17.95 -19.05
N SER A 17 44.20 -18.84 -20.03
CA SER A 17 44.57 -18.44 -21.39
C SER A 17 44.26 -19.55 -22.40
N LYS A 18 43.07 -19.51 -23.02
CA LYS A 18 42.79 -20.04 -24.37
C LYS A 18 41.35 -19.72 -24.78
N SER A 19 41.22 -18.73 -25.66
CA SER A 19 39.99 -18.39 -26.40
C SER A 19 39.70 -19.44 -27.49
N PRO A 20 38.46 -19.97 -27.61
CA PRO A 20 38.04 -20.67 -28.82
C PRO A 20 37.19 -19.78 -29.75
N GLN A 21 37.46 -19.96 -31.04
CA GLN A 21 36.88 -19.27 -32.20
C GLN A 21 35.35 -19.41 -32.30
N LYS A 22 34.66 -18.30 -32.60
CA LYS A 22 33.25 -18.27 -33.01
C LYS A 22 33.07 -18.94 -34.38
N LYS A 23 32.32 -20.05 -34.44
CA LYS A 23 31.63 -20.49 -35.66
C LYS A 23 30.21 -19.93 -35.64
N SER A 24 29.83 -19.24 -36.72
CA SER A 24 28.50 -18.68 -36.94
C SER A 24 27.49 -19.78 -37.27
N LEU A 25 26.40 -19.84 -36.51
CA LEU A 25 25.17 -20.52 -36.89
C LEU A 25 24.11 -19.44 -37.15
N GLN A 26 23.62 -19.38 -38.39
CA GLN A 26 22.49 -18.53 -38.76
C GLN A 26 21.18 -19.14 -38.22
N PRO A 27 20.27 -18.36 -37.60
CA PRO A 27 18.92 -18.81 -37.33
C PRO A 27 18.04 -18.72 -38.59
N THR A 28 17.31 -19.79 -38.85
CA THR A 28 16.28 -19.90 -39.90
C THR A 28 15.07 -19.01 -39.57
N GLY A 29 14.58 -18.29 -40.60
CA GLY A 29 13.61 -17.20 -40.49
C GLY A 29 12.15 -17.60 -40.29
N ILE A 30 11.79 -18.06 -39.09
CA ILE A 30 10.37 -18.21 -38.67
C ILE A 30 10.09 -17.49 -37.33
N ALA A 31 11.11 -16.95 -36.64
CA ALA A 31 10.96 -16.34 -35.31
C ALA A 31 10.85 -14.79 -35.27
N MET A 32 10.88 -14.10 -36.42
CA MET A 32 10.83 -12.63 -36.47
C MET A 32 9.40 -12.04 -36.55
N ASP A 33 8.45 -12.75 -37.18
CA ASP A 33 7.08 -12.23 -37.34
C ASP A 33 6.25 -12.31 -36.05
N ALA A 34 6.56 -13.27 -35.16
CA ALA A 34 5.92 -13.38 -33.85
C ALA A 34 6.37 -12.29 -32.85
N LEU A 35 7.55 -11.68 -33.09
CA LEU A 35 8.09 -10.63 -32.23
C LEU A 35 7.63 -9.22 -32.68
N ALA A 36 7.41 -9.02 -33.98
CA ALA A 36 6.89 -7.76 -34.52
C ALA A 36 5.45 -7.48 -34.05
N GLY A 37 4.60 -8.51 -33.94
CA GLY A 37 3.24 -8.38 -33.42
C GLY A 37 3.15 -8.05 -31.93
N LEU A 38 4.25 -8.21 -31.17
CA LEU A 38 4.30 -7.93 -29.73
C LEU A 38 4.82 -6.52 -29.41
N LEU A 39 5.38 -5.81 -30.39
CA LEU A 39 5.90 -4.44 -30.25
C LEU A 39 4.85 -3.38 -30.64
N ASP A 40 3.93 -3.69 -31.55
CA ASP A 40 2.84 -2.76 -31.94
C ASP A 40 1.73 -2.62 -30.87
N SER A 41 1.67 -3.51 -29.88
CA SER A 41 0.72 -3.42 -28.76
C SER A 41 1.18 -2.47 -27.63
N TYR A 42 2.40 -1.93 -27.71
CA TYR A 42 2.94 -0.97 -26.72
C TYR A 42 2.98 0.49 -27.21
N SER A 43 2.43 0.78 -28.39
CA SER A 43 2.27 2.16 -28.87
C SER A 43 0.96 2.75 -28.31
N THR A 44 1.10 3.73 -27.42
CA THR A 44 0.02 4.49 -26.76
C THR A 44 -1.02 5.01 -27.76
N THR A 45 -2.30 4.73 -27.51
CA THR A 45 -3.44 5.29 -28.24
C THR A 45 -3.72 6.72 -27.76
N GLU A 46 -3.60 7.68 -28.67
CA GLU A 46 -4.13 9.03 -28.49
C GLU A 46 -5.68 9.00 -28.38
N MET A 47 -6.21 9.92 -27.57
CA MET A 47 -7.63 10.10 -27.31
C MET A 47 -8.49 10.22 -28.58
N ILE A 48 -9.51 9.36 -28.70
CA ILE A 48 -10.63 9.56 -29.63
C ILE A 48 -11.85 9.98 -28.81
N ASN A 49 -12.12 11.29 -28.76
CA ASN A 49 -13.38 11.84 -28.30
C ASN A 49 -14.46 11.64 -29.37
N SER A 50 -15.59 11.07 -28.94
CA SER A 50 -16.81 10.86 -29.71
C SER A 50 -17.40 12.18 -30.22
N ARG A 51 -17.59 12.28 -31.54
CA ARG A 51 -18.33 13.37 -32.21
C ARG A 51 -19.84 13.18 -32.04
N ARG A 52 -20.51 14.21 -31.52
CA ARG A 52 -21.92 14.51 -31.85
C ARG A 52 -21.97 15.67 -32.84
N SER A 53 -22.85 15.52 -33.82
CA SER A 53 -22.97 16.28 -35.05
C SER A 53 -23.36 17.75 -34.87
N ALA A 54 -22.78 18.64 -35.68
CA ALA A 54 -23.40 19.90 -36.07
C ALA A 54 -22.92 20.31 -37.47
N VAL A 55 -23.85 20.88 -38.21
CA VAL A 55 -23.89 21.11 -39.66
C VAL A 55 -22.98 22.28 -40.10
N SER A 56 -22.43 22.15 -41.30
CA SER A 56 -21.57 23.09 -42.02
C SER A 56 -22.30 24.28 -42.66
N ILE A 57 -21.72 25.48 -42.58
CA ILE A 57 -21.89 26.60 -43.54
C ILE A 57 -20.52 27.33 -43.70
N PRO A 58 -20.05 27.67 -44.91
CA PRO A 58 -18.75 28.30 -45.16
C PRO A 58 -18.86 29.83 -45.36
N LEU A 59 -17.77 30.60 -45.17
CA LEU A 59 -17.42 31.77 -46.01
C LEU A 59 -16.06 32.44 -45.65
N GLN A 60 -15.21 32.48 -46.67
CA GLN A 60 -14.25 33.52 -47.11
C GLN A 60 -13.36 34.33 -46.16
N GLN A 61 -12.05 34.18 -46.45
CA GLN A 61 -10.94 35.13 -46.46
C GLN A 61 -11.23 36.62 -46.20
N GLN A 62 -10.39 37.24 -45.36
CA GLN A 62 -9.72 38.50 -45.73
C GLN A 62 -8.40 38.68 -44.96
N GLN A 63 -7.39 39.15 -45.71
CA GLN A 63 -6.00 39.38 -45.34
C GLN A 63 -5.83 40.65 -44.49
N SER A 64 -4.77 40.72 -43.67
CA SER A 64 -3.80 41.84 -43.78
C SER A 64 -2.53 41.63 -42.94
N HIS A 65 -1.42 41.93 -43.61
CA HIS A 65 -0.01 41.97 -43.20
C HIS A 65 0.31 42.69 -41.87
N ALA A 66 1.39 42.26 -41.21
CA ALA A 66 2.31 43.19 -40.54
C ALA A 66 3.74 42.63 -40.49
N SER A 67 4.67 43.49 -40.90
CA SER A 67 6.09 43.25 -41.13
C SER A 67 6.93 43.49 -39.87
N SER A 68 8.02 42.76 -39.76
CA SER A 68 9.06 42.87 -38.73
C SER A 68 9.77 44.24 -38.72
N THR A 69 10.08 44.77 -37.54
CA THR A 69 11.23 45.67 -37.35
C THR A 69 11.80 45.56 -35.94
N LYS A 70 13.10 45.26 -35.84
CA LYS A 70 13.91 45.34 -34.62
C LYS A 70 14.21 46.80 -34.30
N LEU A 71 14.14 47.19 -33.02
CA LEU A 71 14.80 48.39 -32.49
C LEU A 71 15.36 48.09 -31.10
N THR A 72 16.66 48.37 -30.97
CA THR A 72 17.47 48.37 -29.76
C THR A 72 17.25 49.67 -28.97
N SER A 73 17.17 49.62 -27.64
CA SER A 73 17.75 50.68 -26.79
C SER A 73 17.87 50.24 -25.32
N SER A 74 19.00 50.64 -24.73
CA SER A 74 19.45 50.48 -23.35
C SER A 74 19.05 51.66 -22.48
N VAL A 75 18.64 51.45 -21.22
CA VAL A 75 18.79 52.42 -20.10
C VAL A 75 18.93 51.69 -18.74
N ASN A 76 19.82 52.23 -17.90
CA ASN A 76 20.29 51.79 -16.59
C ASN A 76 19.37 52.11 -15.37
N THR A 77 19.45 51.21 -14.36
CA THR A 77 19.43 51.36 -12.87
C THR A 77 18.19 51.94 -12.11
N PRO A 78 17.98 51.69 -10.78
CA PRO A 78 18.75 50.90 -9.80
C PRO A 78 17.95 49.83 -9.01
N VAL A 79 18.69 48.89 -8.40
CA VAL A 79 18.22 47.90 -7.43
C VAL A 79 17.80 48.59 -6.12
N ARG A 80 16.57 48.36 -5.67
CA ARG A 80 16.09 48.72 -4.33
C ARG A 80 15.83 47.43 -3.55
N SER A 81 16.73 47.10 -2.64
CA SER A 81 16.59 46.03 -1.66
C SER A 81 15.35 46.31 -0.80
N THR A 82 14.34 45.44 -0.91
CA THR A 82 13.20 45.40 0.00
C THR A 82 13.22 44.07 0.73
N THR A 83 13.43 44.16 2.04
CA THR A 83 13.26 43.10 3.02
C THR A 83 11.83 42.56 2.90
N ILE A 84 11.67 41.32 2.45
CA ILE A 84 10.36 40.66 2.39
C ILE A 84 9.99 40.27 3.82
N ASN A 85 9.08 41.03 4.43
CA ASN A 85 8.32 40.57 5.59
C ASN A 85 7.50 39.35 5.16
N GLN A 86 7.68 38.22 5.85
CA GLN A 86 6.83 37.03 5.71
C GLN A 86 5.39 37.38 6.10
N ALA A 87 4.57 37.73 5.11
CA ALA A 87 3.13 37.80 5.27
C ALA A 87 2.58 36.36 5.36
N SER A 88 1.84 36.06 6.43
CA SER A 88 1.11 34.80 6.59
C SER A 88 0.15 34.60 5.41
N THR A 89 0.39 33.57 4.62
CA THR A 89 -0.46 33.23 3.48
C THR A 89 -1.84 32.73 3.95
N PRO A 90 -2.91 32.89 3.14
CA PRO A 90 -4.31 32.66 3.54
C PRO A 90 -4.56 31.30 4.20
N ASN A 91 -3.89 30.23 3.73
CA ASN A 91 -4.09 28.87 4.24
C ASN A 91 -3.57 28.68 5.68
N ALA A 92 -2.47 29.33 6.04
CA ALA A 92 -1.97 29.30 7.42
C ALA A 92 -2.90 30.08 8.36
N ALA A 93 -3.41 31.23 7.92
CA ALA A 93 -4.38 32.01 8.68
C ALA A 93 -5.69 31.24 8.89
N ALA A 94 -6.21 30.58 7.84
CA ALA A 94 -7.40 29.74 7.92
C ALA A 94 -7.22 28.54 8.85
N PHE A 95 -6.05 27.87 8.82
CA PHE A 95 -5.74 26.79 9.74
C PHE A 95 -5.74 27.27 11.20
N HIS A 96 -5.13 28.42 11.51
CA HIS A 96 -5.12 28.98 12.86
C HIS A 96 -6.49 29.48 13.33
N ALA A 97 -7.31 30.01 12.42
CA ALA A 97 -8.64 30.54 12.72
C ALA A 97 -9.73 29.45 12.86
N ARG A 98 -9.39 28.17 12.66
CA ARG A 98 -10.37 27.08 12.72
C ARG A 98 -11.02 26.94 14.10
N LEU A 99 -12.33 26.69 14.10
CA LEU A 99 -13.12 26.59 15.34
C LEU A 99 -13.16 25.16 15.91
N ASN A 100 -12.98 24.15 15.06
CA ASN A 100 -13.03 22.72 15.39
C ASN A 100 -11.70 22.16 15.93
N LYS A 101 -10.90 23.00 16.58
CA LYS A 101 -9.59 22.62 17.11
C LYS A 101 -9.76 21.55 18.19
N ALA A 102 -9.23 20.35 17.94
CA ALA A 102 -9.33 19.19 18.84
C ALA A 102 -10.77 18.71 19.11
N GLU A 103 -11.70 18.98 18.18
CA GLU A 103 -13.01 18.36 18.19
C GLU A 103 -12.89 16.84 18.01
N VAL A 104 -13.61 16.08 18.84
CA VAL A 104 -13.66 14.62 18.74
C VAL A 104 -14.68 14.24 17.68
N VAL A 105 -14.20 13.80 16.51
CA VAL A 105 -15.05 13.44 15.36
C VAL A 105 -15.55 12.00 15.41
N VAL A 106 -14.79 11.12 16.06
CA VAL A 106 -15.12 9.70 16.27
C VAL A 106 -14.55 9.30 17.62
N GLU A 107 -15.36 8.66 18.45
CA GLU A 107 -14.96 8.15 19.75
C GLU A 107 -15.42 6.71 19.90
N HIS A 108 -14.60 5.90 20.56
CA HIS A 108 -15.01 4.61 21.09
C HIS A 108 -14.49 4.48 22.52
N ILE A 109 -15.39 4.25 23.46
CA ILE A 109 -15.07 4.03 24.87
C ILE A 109 -15.31 2.55 25.16
N GLY A 110 -14.25 1.83 25.53
CA GLY A 110 -14.37 0.44 25.96
C GLY A 110 -15.08 0.29 27.31
N ASN A 111 -15.37 -0.95 27.71
CA ASN A 111 -16.09 -1.25 28.96
C ASN A 111 -15.27 -0.99 30.25
N GLN A 112 -14.01 -0.56 30.13
CA GLN A 112 -13.17 -0.21 31.28
C GLN A 112 -13.10 1.31 31.44
N SER A 113 -13.39 1.79 32.65
CA SER A 113 -13.28 3.20 32.99
C SER A 113 -11.84 3.66 32.83
N ILE A 114 -11.59 4.69 32.02
CA ILE A 114 -10.27 5.30 31.85
C ILE A 114 -9.83 5.78 33.24
N ASN A 115 -8.90 5.07 33.86
CA ASN A 115 -8.23 5.55 35.06
C ASN A 115 -7.35 6.73 34.63
N LYS A 116 -7.91 7.95 34.67
CA LYS A 116 -7.18 9.22 34.48
C LYS A 116 -6.22 9.52 35.64
N ASN A 117 -5.58 8.51 36.23
CA ASN A 117 -4.58 8.70 37.27
C ASN A 117 -3.30 9.23 36.60
N THR A 118 -3.22 10.55 36.52
CA THR A 118 -2.14 11.36 35.95
C THR A 118 -0.81 11.31 36.70
N ASN A 119 -0.65 10.40 37.68
CA ASN A 119 0.53 10.31 38.54
C ASN A 119 1.46 9.13 38.21
N GLN A 120 1.23 8.41 37.10
CA GLN A 120 2.17 7.38 36.67
C GLN A 120 3.39 8.04 36.02
N THR A 121 4.58 7.68 36.49
CA THR A 121 5.85 8.05 35.85
C THR A 121 5.85 7.54 34.41
N LYS A 122 6.32 8.38 33.47
CA LYS A 122 6.38 8.11 32.03
C LYS A 122 7.27 6.90 31.76
N LYS A 123 6.72 5.68 31.88
CA LYS A 123 7.40 4.47 31.42
C LYS A 123 7.49 4.55 29.91
N VAL A 124 8.72 4.51 29.39
CA VAL A 124 8.96 4.43 27.95
C VAL A 124 8.59 3.00 27.53
N PRO A 125 7.60 2.81 26.64
CA PRO A 125 7.22 1.47 26.22
C PRO A 125 8.33 0.82 25.41
N VAL A 126 8.45 -0.50 25.53
CA VAL A 126 9.32 -1.31 24.69
C VAL A 126 8.64 -1.45 23.33
N ILE A 127 9.27 -0.87 22.31
CA ILE A 127 8.79 -0.90 20.93
C ILE A 127 9.66 -1.87 20.14
N GLN A 128 9.02 -2.83 19.49
CA GLN A 128 9.66 -3.79 18.59
C GLN A 128 9.05 -3.63 17.20
N LEU A 129 9.88 -3.30 16.21
CA LEU A 129 9.49 -3.28 14.81
C LEU A 129 9.75 -4.67 14.23
N LYS A 130 8.71 -5.33 13.71
CA LYS A 130 8.76 -6.70 13.18
C LYS A 130 8.57 -6.64 11.66
N SER A 131 9.59 -6.28 10.88
CA SER A 131 9.46 -6.26 9.41
C SER A 131 10.79 -5.95 8.70
N LEU A 132 10.72 -5.63 7.40
CA LEU A 132 11.77 -5.16 6.52
C LEU A 132 12.60 -4.04 7.16
N VAL A 133 13.89 -4.30 7.35
CA VAL A 133 14.82 -3.34 7.97
C VAL A 133 15.85 -2.78 7.01
N LYS A 134 15.98 -3.30 5.78
CA LYS A 134 17.05 -2.91 4.83
C LYS A 134 16.49 -2.62 3.46
N PRO A 135 17.16 -1.76 2.66
CA PRO A 135 16.82 -1.61 1.26
C PRO A 135 17.02 -2.94 0.55
N TYR A 136 16.16 -3.20 -0.43
CA TYR A 136 16.29 -4.30 -1.36
C TYR A 136 16.39 -3.74 -2.77
N LYS A 137 16.88 -4.56 -3.70
CA LYS A 137 16.95 -4.15 -5.09
C LYS A 137 15.60 -4.41 -5.76
N TYR A 138 15.16 -3.48 -6.61
CA TYR A 138 13.95 -3.56 -7.43
C TYR A 138 14.26 -3.08 -8.86
N MET A 139 13.26 -2.91 -9.74
CA MET A 139 13.42 -2.56 -11.18
C MET A 139 14.01 -3.65 -12.10
N TYR A 140 14.11 -4.90 -11.65
CA TYR A 140 14.55 -6.04 -12.49
C TYR A 140 13.65 -7.28 -12.33
N GLN A 141 12.44 -7.10 -11.78
CA GLN A 141 11.50 -8.20 -11.63
C GLN A 141 11.08 -8.73 -13.01
N THR A 142 11.35 -10.02 -13.26
CA THR A 142 10.92 -10.69 -14.49
C THR A 142 9.50 -11.21 -14.35
N MET A 143 8.80 -11.35 -15.48
CA MET A 143 7.46 -11.96 -15.49
C MET A 143 7.46 -13.38 -14.90
N PHE A 144 8.55 -14.13 -15.09
CA PHE A 144 8.72 -15.45 -14.50
C PHE A 144 8.74 -15.42 -12.97
N LYS A 145 9.53 -14.52 -12.37
CA LYS A 145 9.60 -14.34 -10.92
C LYS A 145 8.25 -13.93 -10.35
N ARG A 146 7.60 -12.96 -10.98
CA ARG A 146 6.25 -12.52 -10.59
C ARG A 146 5.24 -13.67 -10.66
N ALA A 147 5.22 -14.41 -11.76
CA ALA A 147 4.32 -15.55 -11.95
C ALA A 147 4.55 -16.62 -10.87
N ASN A 148 5.79 -16.92 -10.52
CA ASN A 148 6.12 -17.90 -9.48
C ASN A 148 5.61 -17.47 -8.11
N VAL A 149 5.80 -16.20 -7.71
CA VAL A 149 5.29 -15.68 -6.43
C VAL A 149 3.76 -15.77 -6.40
N LEU A 150 3.10 -15.30 -7.46
CA LEU A 150 1.64 -15.32 -7.56
C LEU A 150 1.08 -16.75 -7.57
N ASN A 151 1.78 -17.70 -8.17
CA ASN A 151 1.41 -19.11 -8.16
C ASN A 151 1.57 -19.72 -6.76
N LYS A 152 2.71 -19.43 -6.11
CA LYS A 152 3.02 -19.91 -4.77
C LYS A 152 1.96 -19.47 -3.75
N GLN A 153 1.42 -18.27 -3.88
CA GLN A 153 0.29 -17.81 -3.06
C GLN A 153 -0.93 -18.72 -3.21
N ILE A 154 -1.32 -19.12 -4.43
CA ILE A 154 -2.46 -20.04 -4.61
C ILE A 154 -2.16 -21.38 -3.92
N GLU A 155 -0.96 -21.92 -4.10
CA GLU A 155 -0.54 -23.19 -3.49
C GLU A 155 -0.53 -23.16 -1.95
N ASP A 156 -0.09 -22.06 -1.35
CA ASP A 156 -0.13 -21.88 0.10
C ASP A 156 -1.57 -21.86 0.64
N PHE A 157 -2.49 -21.26 -0.12
CA PHE A 157 -3.90 -21.25 0.24
C PHE A 157 -4.59 -22.59 -0.01
N GLU A 158 -4.19 -23.35 -1.03
CA GLU A 158 -4.63 -24.74 -1.21
C GLU A 158 -4.31 -25.57 0.04
N ASP A 159 -3.08 -25.48 0.53
CA ASP A 159 -2.63 -26.18 1.73
C ASP A 159 -3.40 -25.70 2.97
N LEU A 160 -3.64 -24.39 3.08
CA LEU A 160 -4.44 -23.79 4.15
C LEU A 160 -5.89 -24.31 4.17
N PHE A 161 -6.54 -24.37 3.02
CA PHE A 161 -7.92 -24.87 2.91
C PHE A 161 -8.02 -26.35 3.25
N LEU A 162 -7.09 -27.17 2.74
CA LEU A 162 -7.03 -28.59 3.05
C LEU A 162 -6.87 -28.82 4.57
N ASN A 163 -5.94 -28.08 5.19
CA ASN A 163 -5.75 -28.14 6.65
C ASN A 163 -7.00 -27.70 7.42
N MET A 164 -7.68 -26.63 6.98
CA MET A 164 -8.91 -26.15 7.62
C MET A 164 -10.03 -27.20 7.57
N ILE A 165 -10.23 -27.82 6.41
CA ILE A 165 -11.29 -28.80 6.19
C ILE A 165 -11.03 -30.08 7.00
N ASN A 166 -9.80 -30.61 6.91
CA ASN A 166 -9.40 -31.83 7.61
C ASN A 166 -9.48 -31.69 9.14
N ASN A 167 -9.30 -30.48 9.68
CA ASN A 167 -9.43 -30.22 11.12
C ASN A 167 -10.88 -30.02 11.59
N LYS A 168 -11.80 -29.61 10.70
CA LYS A 168 -13.21 -29.38 11.04
C LYS A 168 -14.05 -30.66 10.97
N GLU A 169 -13.73 -31.54 10.03
CA GLU A 169 -14.41 -32.81 9.89
C GLU A 169 -13.62 -33.90 10.61
N ASN A 170 -14.13 -34.38 11.76
CA ASN A 170 -13.61 -35.57 12.43
C ASN A 170 -13.52 -36.75 11.44
N GLU A 171 -12.33 -36.96 10.85
CA GLU A 171 -11.80 -38.15 10.20
C GLU A 171 -12.59 -38.82 9.04
N LYS A 172 -13.66 -38.25 8.46
CA LYS A 172 -14.52 -39.00 7.52
C LYS A 172 -14.66 -38.52 6.08
N SER A 173 -14.18 -37.34 5.71
CA SER A 173 -14.19 -36.90 4.30
C SER A 173 -12.82 -36.35 3.92
N ASN A 174 -12.01 -37.16 3.24
CA ASN A 174 -10.82 -36.66 2.56
C ASN A 174 -11.29 -35.81 1.37
N ILE A 175 -11.49 -34.52 1.58
CA ILE A 175 -11.78 -33.59 0.49
C ILE A 175 -10.50 -33.43 -0.34
N ILE A 176 -10.62 -33.70 -1.63
CA ILE A 176 -9.53 -33.56 -2.60
C ILE A 176 -9.84 -32.35 -3.48
N LEU A 177 -8.85 -31.49 -3.68
CA LEU A 177 -8.96 -30.38 -4.63
C LEU A 177 -8.97 -30.93 -6.06
N TYR A 178 -9.99 -30.56 -6.81
CA TYR A 178 -10.14 -31.00 -8.18
C TYR A 178 -9.41 -30.02 -9.13
N PRO A 179 -8.73 -30.52 -10.18
CA PRO A 179 -8.02 -29.66 -11.11
C PRO A 179 -8.97 -28.79 -11.95
N ILE A 180 -8.67 -27.49 -12.07
CA ILE A 180 -9.36 -26.63 -13.04
C ILE A 180 -8.99 -27.10 -14.46
N GLY A 181 -10.00 -27.22 -15.33
CA GLY A 181 -9.82 -27.59 -16.74
C GLY A 181 -10.40 -28.96 -17.14
N ASN A 182 -10.81 -29.80 -16.19
CA ASN A 182 -11.48 -31.08 -16.46
C ASN A 182 -12.96 -31.05 -16.06
N ALA A 183 -13.89 -31.13 -17.01
CA ALA A 183 -15.31 -31.20 -16.66
C ALA A 183 -15.65 -32.46 -15.86
N VAL A 184 -16.62 -32.35 -14.95
CA VAL A 184 -17.00 -33.43 -14.03
C VAL A 184 -18.48 -33.34 -13.69
N GLN A 185 -19.14 -34.50 -13.58
CA GLN A 185 -20.58 -34.57 -13.29
C GLN A 185 -20.89 -34.37 -11.80
N ASP A 186 -19.96 -34.78 -10.93
CA ASP A 186 -20.09 -34.68 -9.49
C ASP A 186 -19.71 -33.29 -8.98
N GLU A 187 -20.19 -32.97 -7.77
CA GLU A 187 -19.77 -31.77 -7.08
C GLU A 187 -18.31 -31.90 -6.62
N VAL A 188 -17.50 -30.90 -6.96
CA VAL A 188 -16.06 -30.87 -6.66
C VAL A 188 -15.67 -29.55 -6.00
N HIS A 189 -14.47 -29.53 -5.43
CA HIS A 189 -13.92 -28.38 -4.73
C HIS A 189 -12.74 -27.84 -5.51
N LEU A 190 -12.77 -26.55 -5.84
CA LEU A 190 -11.69 -25.85 -6.51
C LEU A 190 -11.13 -24.78 -5.59
N VAL A 191 -9.82 -24.58 -5.63
CA VAL A 191 -9.16 -23.41 -5.04
C VAL A 191 -8.54 -22.61 -6.17
N GLY A 192 -8.70 -21.30 -6.11
CA GLY A 192 -8.09 -20.42 -7.10
C GLY A 192 -8.22 -18.95 -6.76
N ARG A 193 -7.51 -18.14 -7.55
CA ARG A 193 -7.54 -16.69 -7.48
C ARG A 193 -8.64 -16.14 -8.38
N ILE A 194 -9.41 -15.19 -7.87
CA ILE A 194 -10.39 -14.41 -8.64
C ILE A 194 -9.65 -13.45 -9.57
N VAL A 195 -10.00 -13.48 -10.85
CA VAL A 195 -9.47 -12.61 -11.90
C VAL A 195 -10.62 -12.04 -12.72
N CYS A 196 -10.44 -10.86 -13.30
CA CYS A 196 -11.38 -10.29 -14.27
C CYS A 196 -11.04 -10.76 -15.68
N ASP A 197 -12.06 -11.08 -16.49
CA ASP A 197 -11.91 -11.44 -17.91
C ASP A 197 -11.60 -10.24 -18.82
N SER A 198 -11.65 -9.03 -18.28
CA SER A 198 -11.49 -7.78 -19.02
C SER A 198 -10.56 -6.81 -18.28
N ALA A 199 -10.15 -5.75 -18.97
CA ALA A 199 -9.41 -4.64 -18.36
C ALA A 199 -10.33 -3.70 -17.54
N GLY A 200 -11.64 -3.96 -17.50
CA GLY A 200 -12.60 -3.19 -16.72
C GLY A 200 -12.76 -3.71 -15.29
N GLN A 201 -13.63 -3.04 -14.54
CA GLN A 201 -13.99 -3.45 -13.18
C GLN A 201 -14.66 -4.83 -13.17
N LEU A 202 -14.37 -5.59 -12.12
CA LEU A 202 -14.98 -6.89 -11.87
C LEU A 202 -16.52 -6.74 -11.78
N ASN A 203 -17.25 -7.66 -12.39
CA ASN A 203 -18.70 -7.78 -12.29
C ASN A 203 -19.07 -9.27 -12.21
N SER A 204 -20.34 -9.56 -11.91
CA SER A 204 -20.81 -10.95 -11.70
C SER A 204 -20.66 -11.88 -12.91
N GLN A 205 -20.49 -11.33 -14.12
CA GLN A 205 -20.38 -12.08 -15.37
C GLN A 205 -18.93 -12.25 -15.82
N SER A 206 -18.01 -11.42 -15.32
CA SER A 206 -16.59 -11.40 -15.71
C SER A 206 -15.66 -12.15 -14.75
N ILE A 207 -16.21 -12.95 -13.83
CA ILE A 207 -15.43 -13.65 -12.81
C ILE A 207 -14.75 -14.87 -13.43
N ILE A 208 -13.43 -14.91 -13.33
CA ILE A 208 -12.60 -16.06 -13.67
C ILE A 208 -11.93 -16.59 -12.40
N LEU A 209 -11.89 -17.91 -12.27
CA LEU A 209 -11.09 -18.61 -11.27
C LEU A 209 -9.81 -19.15 -11.91
N GLU A 210 -8.66 -18.66 -11.46
CA GLU A 210 -7.32 -19.08 -11.88
C GLU A 210 -6.74 -20.08 -10.86
N GLY A 211 -6.41 -21.28 -11.32
CA GLY A 211 -5.84 -22.33 -10.48
C GLY A 211 -4.30 -22.29 -10.44
N SER A 212 -3.73 -23.01 -9.48
CA SER A 212 -2.28 -23.17 -9.36
C SER A 212 -1.68 -24.00 -10.50
N SER A 213 -0.36 -23.91 -10.66
CA SER A 213 0.45 -24.79 -11.50
C SER A 213 0.40 -26.23 -10.97
N ARG A 214 0.59 -26.42 -9.66
CA ARG A 214 0.61 -27.72 -8.98
C ARG A 214 -0.65 -28.54 -9.21
N THR A 215 -1.82 -27.94 -8.98
CA THR A 215 -3.10 -28.67 -9.01
C THR A 215 -3.79 -28.53 -10.37
N SER A 216 -3.70 -27.35 -11.00
CA SER A 216 -4.54 -26.99 -12.14
C SER A 216 -3.78 -26.63 -13.42
N LYS A 217 -2.44 -26.76 -13.45
CA LYS A 217 -1.59 -26.36 -14.60
C LYS A 217 -1.83 -24.92 -15.06
N CYS A 218 -2.13 -24.02 -14.12
CA CYS A 218 -2.48 -22.62 -14.38
C CYS A 218 -3.73 -22.42 -15.24
N ASN A 219 -4.60 -23.43 -15.35
CA ASN A 219 -5.86 -23.30 -16.07
C ASN A 219 -6.79 -22.29 -15.39
N ARG A 220 -7.67 -21.72 -16.21
CA ARG A 220 -8.69 -20.76 -15.82
C ARG A 220 -10.07 -21.26 -16.23
N VAL A 221 -11.08 -20.94 -15.44
CA VAL A 221 -12.49 -21.26 -15.75
C VAL A 221 -13.38 -20.08 -15.37
N ARG A 222 -14.44 -19.85 -16.15
CA ARG A 222 -15.46 -18.86 -15.78
C ARG A 222 -16.20 -19.34 -14.53
N LEU A 223 -16.35 -18.46 -13.54
CA LEU A 223 -17.04 -18.77 -12.29
C LEU A 223 -18.44 -18.14 -12.31
N ASP A 224 -19.46 -18.98 -12.35
CA ASP A 224 -20.85 -18.53 -12.23
C ASP A 224 -21.27 -18.53 -10.75
N VAL A 225 -21.57 -17.33 -10.24
CA VAL A 225 -21.98 -17.07 -8.85
C VAL A 225 -23.48 -16.84 -8.72
N SER A 226 -24.27 -17.02 -9.79
CA SER A 226 -25.71 -16.72 -9.81
C SER A 226 -26.53 -17.51 -8.78
N SER A 227 -26.06 -18.71 -8.41
CA SER A 227 -26.73 -19.57 -7.42
C SER A 227 -26.29 -19.29 -5.99
N LEU A 228 -25.29 -18.43 -5.76
CA LEU A 228 -24.84 -18.09 -4.42
C LEU A 228 -25.80 -17.11 -3.74
N PRO A 229 -26.24 -17.37 -2.50
CA PRO A 229 -27.17 -16.49 -1.80
C PRO A 229 -26.54 -15.15 -1.40
N ASN A 230 -25.23 -15.14 -1.17
CA ASN A 230 -24.43 -13.97 -0.84
C ASN A 230 -22.97 -14.23 -1.21
N TYR A 231 -22.25 -13.16 -1.56
CA TYR A 231 -20.80 -13.20 -1.76
C TYR A 231 -20.20 -11.80 -1.65
N SER A 232 -18.89 -11.73 -1.46
CA SER A 232 -18.09 -10.52 -1.64
C SER A 232 -16.77 -10.95 -2.27
N LEU A 233 -16.51 -10.44 -3.47
CA LEU A 233 -15.39 -10.84 -4.31
C LEU A 233 -14.60 -9.64 -4.80
N PHE A 234 -13.29 -9.78 -4.92
CA PHE A 234 -12.43 -8.78 -5.56
C PHE A 234 -11.27 -9.46 -6.34
N PRO A 235 -10.68 -8.79 -7.34
CA PRO A 235 -9.53 -9.33 -8.09
C PRO A 235 -8.32 -9.61 -7.19
N GLY A 236 -7.75 -10.81 -7.29
CA GLY A 236 -6.63 -11.25 -6.45
C GLY A 236 -7.04 -12.12 -5.27
N GLN A 237 -8.32 -12.10 -4.86
CA GLN A 237 -8.81 -12.93 -3.76
C GLN A 237 -8.66 -14.41 -4.08
N ILE A 238 -8.06 -15.17 -3.18
CA ILE A 238 -8.01 -16.63 -3.26
C ILE A 238 -9.16 -17.20 -2.44
N VAL A 239 -9.95 -18.06 -3.07
CA VAL A 239 -11.17 -18.65 -2.50
C VAL A 239 -11.21 -20.14 -2.76
N LEU A 240 -11.98 -20.86 -1.95
CA LEU A 240 -12.44 -22.21 -2.26
C LEU A 240 -13.88 -22.14 -2.72
N VAL A 241 -14.20 -22.82 -3.82
CA VAL A 241 -15.56 -22.96 -4.34
C VAL A 241 -15.95 -24.43 -4.45
N SER A 242 -17.15 -24.77 -3.98
CA SER A 242 -17.79 -26.05 -4.28
C SER A 242 -18.85 -25.85 -5.37
N GLY A 243 -18.99 -26.82 -6.26
CA GLY A 243 -19.86 -26.69 -7.42
C GLY A 243 -19.63 -27.76 -8.47
N ILE A 244 -20.20 -27.54 -9.65
CA ILE A 244 -20.12 -28.50 -10.77
C ILE A 244 -19.41 -27.81 -11.93
N TYR A 245 -18.43 -28.49 -12.53
CA TYR A 245 -17.78 -28.02 -13.75
C TYR A 245 -18.43 -28.64 -14.99
N THR A 246 -19.15 -27.84 -15.76
CA THR A 246 -19.83 -28.26 -16.98
C THR A 246 -18.95 -28.13 -18.23
N ASN A 247 -19.31 -28.87 -19.28
CA ASN A 247 -18.59 -28.90 -20.57
C ASN A 247 -18.63 -27.55 -21.33
N ASP A 248 -19.39 -26.56 -20.86
CA ASP A 248 -19.49 -25.22 -21.44
C ASP A 248 -18.34 -24.29 -21.03
N GLY A 249 -17.35 -24.79 -20.26
CA GLY A 249 -16.24 -23.99 -19.77
C GLY A 249 -16.59 -23.15 -18.53
N CYS A 250 -17.66 -23.51 -17.80
CA CYS A 250 -18.09 -22.81 -16.60
C CYS A 250 -18.14 -23.68 -15.35
N PHE A 251 -17.62 -23.14 -14.27
CA PHE A 251 -17.86 -23.67 -12.93
C PHE A 251 -19.08 -22.99 -12.31
N HIS A 252 -20.14 -23.76 -12.07
CA HIS A 252 -21.34 -23.26 -11.40
C HIS A 252 -21.19 -23.41 -9.89
N ALA A 253 -20.93 -22.30 -9.20
CA ALA A 253 -20.69 -22.29 -7.77
C ALA A 253 -21.98 -22.53 -6.98
N LYS A 254 -21.92 -23.50 -6.06
CA LYS A 254 -22.96 -23.77 -5.07
C LYS A 254 -22.59 -23.21 -3.69
N GLN A 255 -21.29 -23.24 -3.37
CA GLN A 255 -20.76 -22.69 -2.13
C GLN A 255 -19.46 -21.94 -2.41
N LEU A 256 -19.31 -20.80 -1.74
CA LEU A 256 -18.07 -20.03 -1.67
C LEU A 256 -17.57 -20.09 -0.22
N ILE A 257 -16.29 -20.44 -0.04
CA ILE A 257 -15.64 -20.53 1.26
C ILE A 257 -14.43 -19.60 1.24
N ASP A 258 -14.49 -18.57 2.07
CA ASP A 258 -13.33 -17.69 2.31
C ASP A 258 -12.24 -18.45 3.08
N PRO A 259 -10.97 -18.05 2.93
CA PRO A 259 -9.91 -18.60 3.75
C PRO A 259 -10.17 -18.37 5.25
N PRO A 260 -9.67 -19.25 6.12
CA PRO A 260 -9.75 -19.04 7.55
C PRO A 260 -9.02 -17.75 7.94
N LEU A 261 -9.56 -17.05 8.94
CA LEU A 261 -8.85 -15.95 9.58
C LEU A 261 -7.52 -16.47 10.15
N ILE A 262 -6.48 -15.66 10.04
CA ILE A 262 -5.20 -15.94 10.67
C ILE A 262 -5.42 -16.09 12.19
N PRO A 263 -4.81 -17.07 12.87
CA PRO A 263 -4.86 -17.11 14.32
C PRO A 263 -4.15 -15.91 14.95
N ARG A 264 -4.60 -15.48 16.12
CA ARG A 264 -3.82 -14.57 16.97
C ARG A 264 -2.70 -15.37 17.64
N GLU A 265 -1.47 -14.83 17.67
CA GLU A 265 -0.41 -15.41 18.51
C GLU A 265 -0.86 -15.42 19.98
N VAL A 266 -0.75 -16.59 20.64
CA VAL A 266 -1.26 -16.80 22.01
C VAL A 266 -0.51 -15.90 23.01
N GLU A 267 -1.29 -15.10 23.75
CA GLU A 267 -0.94 -14.31 24.95
C GLU A 267 0.27 -13.36 24.86
N THR A 268 0.16 -12.32 24.03
CA THR A 268 0.83 -11.06 24.39
C THR A 268 -0.02 -10.30 25.38
N LYS A 269 0.19 -10.54 26.68
CA LYS A 269 -0.39 -9.68 27.73
C LYS A 269 0.17 -8.28 27.53
N ILE A 270 -0.71 -7.31 27.29
CA ILE A 270 -0.35 -5.89 27.29
C ILE A 270 0.19 -5.59 28.68
N LYS A 271 1.47 -5.21 28.75
CA LYS A 271 2.21 -5.19 30.02
C LYS A 271 1.81 -4.02 30.93
N HIS A 272 1.34 -2.92 30.34
CA HIS A 272 1.08 -1.65 31.02
C HIS A 272 -0.05 -0.89 30.31
N ASP A 273 -0.66 0.07 30.99
CA ASP A 273 -1.59 1.02 30.35
C ASP A 273 -0.83 1.89 29.33
N LEU A 274 -1.11 1.72 28.05
CA LEU A 274 -0.47 2.47 26.97
C LEU A 274 -1.36 3.62 26.56
N THR A 275 -0.73 4.75 26.29
CA THR A 275 -1.38 5.88 25.63
C THR A 275 -0.46 6.42 24.56
N PHE A 276 -0.93 6.42 23.32
CA PHE A 276 -0.17 6.89 22.18
C PHE A 276 -1.07 7.65 21.20
N MET A 277 -0.43 8.49 20.39
CA MET A 277 -1.10 9.23 19.32
C MET A 277 -0.65 8.69 17.97
N ILE A 278 -1.55 8.68 17.00
CA ILE A 278 -1.25 8.32 15.62
C ILE A 278 -1.78 9.40 14.68
N ALA A 279 -0.97 9.82 13.73
CA ALA A 279 -1.39 10.68 12.63
C ALA A 279 -0.81 10.18 11.31
N ALA A 280 -1.45 10.56 10.21
CA ALA A 280 -0.92 10.32 8.88
C ALA A 280 -0.82 11.62 8.10
N GLY A 281 0.21 11.70 7.28
CA GLY A 281 0.42 12.81 6.38
C GLY A 281 -0.71 12.94 5.35
N PRO A 282 -0.79 14.09 4.67
CA PRO A 282 0.28 15.09 4.58
C PRO A 282 0.50 15.91 5.85
N PHE A 283 1.75 16.32 6.08
CA PHE A 283 2.15 17.11 7.26
C PHE A 283 2.39 18.60 6.95
N LEU A 284 2.67 18.92 5.69
CA LEU A 284 2.73 20.29 5.21
C LEU A 284 1.33 20.77 4.82
N LEU A 285 1.03 22.02 5.15
CA LEU A 285 -0.09 22.76 4.55
C LEU A 285 0.19 22.98 3.06
N ALA A 286 -0.84 23.29 2.28
CA ALA A 286 -0.72 23.50 0.82
C ALA A 286 0.21 24.67 0.41
N ASN A 287 0.68 25.48 1.36
CA ASN A 287 1.67 26.54 1.17
C ASN A 287 3.10 26.12 1.61
N GLY A 288 3.30 24.85 1.98
CA GLY A 288 4.56 24.29 2.46
C GLY A 288 4.84 24.44 3.95
N ASN A 289 3.97 25.09 4.72
CA ASN A 289 4.24 25.40 6.12
C ASN A 289 3.88 24.21 7.07
N LEU A 290 4.64 24.08 8.16
CA LEU A 290 4.56 22.99 9.15
C LEU A 290 3.62 23.25 10.34
N ASN A 291 2.81 24.30 10.34
CA ASN A 291 1.97 24.69 11.50
C ASN A 291 1.09 23.54 12.02
N ALA A 292 0.48 22.75 11.12
CA ALA A 292 -0.34 21.61 11.52
C ALA A 292 0.48 20.50 12.19
N PHE A 293 1.69 20.29 11.70
CA PHE A 293 2.63 19.31 12.21
C PHE A 293 3.22 19.72 13.57
N GLU A 294 3.71 20.95 13.68
CA GLU A 294 4.18 21.53 14.95
C GLU A 294 3.09 21.50 16.01
N GLU A 295 1.85 21.83 15.62
CA GLU A 295 0.71 21.81 16.52
C GLU A 295 0.35 20.39 17.02
N LEU A 296 0.53 19.36 16.19
CA LEU A 296 0.38 17.95 16.57
C LEU A 296 1.49 17.53 17.54
N LEU A 297 2.75 17.81 17.21
CA LEU A 297 3.91 17.49 18.05
C LEU A 297 3.81 18.13 19.42
N ARG A 298 3.44 19.42 19.47
CA ARG A 298 3.22 20.15 20.71
C ARG A 298 2.15 19.49 21.59
N ARG A 299 1.04 19.03 21.01
CA ARG A 299 0.01 18.29 21.77
C ARG A 299 0.51 16.98 22.33
N ALA A 300 1.24 16.21 21.54
CA ALA A 300 1.78 14.93 21.97
C ALA A 300 2.87 15.10 23.06
N ASP A 301 3.64 16.18 23.01
CA ASP A 301 4.69 16.48 24.00
C ASP A 301 4.13 17.08 25.30
N GLU A 302 3.12 17.96 25.21
CA GLU A 302 2.49 18.61 26.37
C GLU A 302 1.56 17.68 27.16
N ASP A 303 0.98 16.65 26.52
CA ASP A 303 0.09 15.70 27.19
C ASP A 303 0.90 14.63 27.94
N PRO A 304 0.95 14.66 29.29
CA PRO A 304 1.79 13.75 30.07
C PRO A 304 1.35 12.29 29.97
N SER A 305 0.12 12.02 29.54
CA SER A 305 -0.35 10.64 29.32
C SER A 305 0.26 10.02 28.07
N VAL A 306 0.64 10.82 27.07
CA VAL A 306 1.10 10.32 25.76
C VAL A 306 2.56 9.86 25.84
N GLN A 307 2.76 8.57 25.59
CA GLN A 307 4.05 7.90 25.70
C GLN A 307 4.78 7.84 24.36
N THR A 308 4.05 7.77 23.24
CA THR A 308 4.60 7.63 21.89
C THR A 308 3.68 8.29 20.86
N LEU A 309 4.29 8.86 19.81
CA LEU A 309 3.62 9.37 18.61
C LEU A 309 4.02 8.50 17.41
N ILE A 310 3.05 8.05 16.62
CA ILE A 310 3.29 7.28 15.39
C ILE A 310 2.82 8.12 14.20
N LEU A 311 3.70 8.30 13.22
CA LEU A 311 3.47 9.14 12.05
C LEU A 311 3.59 8.28 10.80
N LEU A 312 2.49 8.15 10.07
CA LEU A 312 2.47 7.51 8.75
C LEU A 312 2.65 8.59 7.68
N GLY A 313 3.38 8.30 6.61
CA GLY A 313 3.54 9.21 5.48
C GLY A 313 2.22 9.52 4.74
N PRO A 314 2.26 10.39 3.72
CA PRO A 314 3.48 11.04 3.21
C PRO A 314 3.94 12.23 4.06
N PHE A 315 5.24 12.30 4.31
CA PHE A 315 5.95 13.44 4.87
C PHE A 315 6.15 14.54 3.84
N ILE A 316 6.69 14.18 2.67
CA ILE A 316 6.80 15.09 1.52
C ILE A 316 5.93 14.52 0.42
N ASP A 317 4.69 14.99 0.35
CA ASP A 317 3.66 14.44 -0.51
C ASP A 317 3.83 14.88 -1.97
N GLU A 318 4.06 13.91 -2.87
CA GLU A 318 4.16 14.13 -4.31
C GLU A 318 2.92 14.81 -4.93
N ARG A 319 1.74 14.68 -4.28
CA ARG A 319 0.49 15.29 -4.74
C ARG A 319 0.33 16.74 -4.32
N SER A 320 1.24 17.27 -3.51
CA SER A 320 1.15 18.64 -3.02
C SER A 320 1.50 19.65 -4.11
N SER A 321 0.58 20.60 -4.36
CA SER A 321 0.82 21.68 -5.32
C SER A 321 2.04 22.55 -4.95
N TYR A 322 2.36 22.68 -3.65
CA TYR A 322 3.59 23.32 -3.20
C TYR A 322 4.84 22.52 -3.61
N ILE A 323 4.82 21.20 -3.40
CA ILE A 323 5.94 20.30 -3.71
C ILE A 323 6.19 20.23 -5.22
N GLN A 324 5.13 20.19 -6.04
CA GLN A 324 5.24 20.18 -7.50
C GLN A 324 5.85 21.46 -8.08
N ASN A 325 5.76 22.58 -7.36
CA ASN A 325 6.29 23.88 -7.78
C ASN A 325 7.50 24.32 -6.93
N LEU A 326 8.13 23.40 -6.20
CA LEU A 326 9.26 23.70 -5.33
C LEU A 326 10.49 24.08 -6.17
N GLN A 327 11.08 25.25 -5.88
CA GLN A 327 12.29 25.73 -6.58
C GLN A 327 13.48 25.96 -5.65
N ASP A 328 13.23 26.35 -4.39
CA ASP A 328 14.28 26.85 -3.50
C ASP A 328 14.93 25.78 -2.61
N LYS A 329 14.39 24.56 -2.59
CA LYS A 329 14.86 23.46 -1.73
C LYS A 329 14.75 22.11 -2.44
N THR A 330 15.57 21.14 -2.03
CA THR A 330 15.38 19.73 -2.42
C THR A 330 14.34 19.05 -1.53
N TYR A 331 13.83 17.90 -1.98
CA TYR A 331 12.86 17.13 -1.18
C TYR A 331 13.50 16.58 0.11
N GLU A 332 14.79 16.19 0.05
CA GLU A 332 15.55 15.75 1.22
C GLU A 332 15.76 16.88 2.22
N GLN A 333 15.95 18.12 1.75
CA GLN A 333 16.05 19.28 2.65
C GLN A 333 14.75 19.52 3.41
N LEU A 334 13.59 19.43 2.73
CA LEU A 334 12.29 19.52 3.39
C LEU A 334 12.05 18.37 4.38
N PHE A 335 12.44 17.15 4.01
CA PHE A 335 12.33 16.02 4.94
C PHE A 335 13.22 16.21 6.16
N ASN A 336 14.46 16.70 5.99
CA ASN A 336 15.35 17.03 7.11
C ASN A 336 14.75 18.11 8.02
N GLU A 337 14.04 19.10 7.48
CA GLU A 337 13.30 20.09 8.29
C GLU A 337 12.22 19.44 9.16
N ILE A 338 11.48 18.46 8.63
CA ILE A 338 10.53 17.66 9.42
C ILE A 338 11.26 16.92 10.54
N ILE A 339 12.39 16.28 10.24
CA ILE A 339 13.18 15.53 11.24
C ILE A 339 13.71 16.46 12.34
N GLU A 340 14.25 17.63 11.99
CA GLU A 340 14.72 18.62 12.98
C GLU A 340 13.55 19.18 13.80
N THR A 341 12.38 19.38 13.19
CA THR A 341 11.17 19.76 13.92
C THR A 341 10.79 18.70 14.94
N ILE A 342 10.82 17.41 14.60
CA ILE A 342 10.54 16.32 15.56
C ILE A 342 11.54 16.32 16.72
N LYS A 343 12.85 16.47 16.42
CA LYS A 343 13.92 16.50 17.43
C LYS A 343 13.78 17.66 18.43
N SER A 344 13.06 18.72 18.07
CA SER A 344 12.77 19.84 18.98
C SER A 344 11.77 19.49 20.11
N PHE A 345 11.11 18.32 20.03
CA PHE A 345 10.18 17.82 21.04
C PHE A 345 10.76 16.58 21.76
N ARG A 346 10.25 16.28 22.96
CA ARG A 346 10.73 15.15 23.80
C ARG A 346 9.92 13.87 23.58
N ILE A 347 8.86 13.92 22.78
CA ILE A 347 8.00 12.77 22.52
C ILE A 347 8.71 11.73 21.64
N LYS A 348 8.69 10.47 22.08
CA LYS A 348 9.20 9.36 21.29
C LYS A 348 8.32 9.18 20.06
N THR A 349 8.92 9.22 18.88
CA THR A 349 8.21 9.27 17.60
C THR A 349 8.61 8.09 16.71
N ILE A 350 7.65 7.43 16.08
CA ILE A 350 7.87 6.37 15.07
C ILE A 350 7.46 6.92 13.71
N LEU A 351 8.33 6.83 12.71
CA LEU A 351 8.04 7.24 11.33
C LEU A 351 7.85 6.01 10.45
N ILE A 352 6.73 5.96 9.72
CA ILE A 352 6.38 4.93 8.74
C ILE A 352 6.27 5.60 7.36
N PRO A 353 7.05 5.18 6.35
CA PRO A 353 7.07 5.80 5.04
C PRO A 353 5.75 5.59 4.28
N SER A 354 5.59 6.28 3.15
CA SER A 354 4.49 6.11 2.21
C SER A 354 5.01 6.08 0.78
N LEU A 355 4.31 5.39 -0.12
CA LEU A 355 4.62 5.41 -1.57
C LEU A 355 4.54 6.81 -2.18
N ARG A 356 3.86 7.74 -1.48
CA ARG A 356 3.72 9.15 -1.88
C ARG A 356 4.85 10.05 -1.34
N ASP A 357 5.81 9.50 -0.59
CA ASP A 357 6.99 10.25 -0.15
C ASP A 357 7.95 10.44 -1.31
N ILE A 358 7.91 11.62 -1.93
CA ILE A 358 8.68 11.93 -3.16
C ILE A 358 10.21 11.87 -2.98
N HIS A 359 10.68 11.93 -1.74
CA HIS A 359 12.10 11.86 -1.38
C HIS A 359 12.58 10.43 -1.06
N HIS A 360 11.69 9.45 -1.13
CA HIS A 360 11.97 8.04 -0.83
C HIS A 360 11.65 7.17 -2.05
N ASP A 361 12.09 5.92 -2.01
CA ASP A 361 11.70 4.94 -3.02
C ASP A 361 10.17 4.76 -3.02
N SER A 362 9.59 4.50 -4.19
CA SER A 362 8.14 4.31 -4.37
C SER A 362 7.82 2.91 -4.91
N VAL A 363 8.37 1.89 -4.25
CA VAL A 363 8.13 0.47 -4.58
C VAL A 363 7.75 -0.30 -3.32
N TYR A 364 6.52 -0.81 -3.30
CA TYR A 364 5.96 -1.53 -2.18
C TYR A 364 6.52 -2.97 -2.10
N PRO A 365 6.89 -3.46 -0.90
CA PRO A 365 6.87 -2.79 0.41
C PRO A 365 8.06 -1.82 0.59
N LEU A 366 7.94 -0.75 1.38
CA LEU A 366 9.02 0.22 1.59
C LEU A 366 9.84 -0.10 2.83
N TYR A 367 11.16 -0.03 2.70
CA TYR A 367 12.07 -0.07 3.84
C TYR A 367 12.07 1.27 4.62
N PRO A 368 12.56 1.30 5.88
CA PRO A 368 12.55 2.51 6.71
C PRO A 368 13.41 3.66 6.13
N PHE A 369 13.08 4.92 6.43
CA PHE A 369 13.86 6.08 5.96
C PHE A 369 15.33 6.08 6.41
N SER A 370 15.61 5.52 7.59
CA SER A 370 16.97 5.43 8.12
C SER A 370 17.26 4.06 8.69
N MET A 371 18.47 3.57 8.41
CA MET A 371 19.00 2.28 8.85
C MET A 371 19.73 2.37 10.19
N ASN A 372 19.97 3.59 10.69
CA ASN A 372 20.74 3.81 11.90
C ASN A 372 19.83 3.61 13.12
N GLU A 373 19.82 2.37 13.63
CA GLU A 373 19.16 2.01 14.89
C GLU A 373 19.94 2.57 16.09
N ASN A 374 19.88 3.89 16.29
CA ASN A 374 20.31 4.42 17.58
C ASN A 374 19.17 4.19 18.59
N LYS A 375 19.30 3.16 19.42
CA LYS A 375 18.24 2.73 20.38
C LYS A 375 17.85 3.83 21.38
N ASP A 376 18.73 4.80 21.59
CA ASP A 376 18.52 5.97 22.45
C ASP A 376 17.94 7.18 21.70
N SER A 377 17.62 7.04 20.41
CA SER A 377 16.98 8.07 19.61
C SER A 377 15.53 8.31 20.04
N THR A 378 15.13 9.58 20.06
CA THR A 378 13.72 9.98 20.17
C THR A 378 12.90 9.55 18.95
N ILE A 379 13.56 9.22 17.82
CA ILE A 379 12.94 8.82 16.56
C ILE A 379 13.28 7.37 16.23
N LEU A 380 12.26 6.56 15.97
CA LEU A 380 12.36 5.21 15.40
C LEU A 380 11.82 5.22 13.97
N TYR A 381 12.39 4.39 13.10
CA TYR A 381 11.98 4.28 11.69
C TYR A 381 11.45 2.87 11.42
N GLY A 382 10.19 2.76 11.01
CA GLY A 382 9.60 1.52 10.53
C GLY A 382 9.43 1.51 9.00
N CYS A 383 9.05 0.37 8.45
CA CYS A 383 8.77 0.13 7.04
C CYS A 383 7.27 0.28 6.71
N GLU A 384 6.91 0.24 5.42
CA GLU A 384 5.51 0.19 4.94
C GLU A 384 5.26 -1.12 4.16
N PRO A 385 4.29 -1.96 4.55
CA PRO A 385 3.47 -1.86 5.76
C PRO A 385 4.30 -2.19 7.01
N SER A 386 3.81 -1.82 8.18
CA SER A 386 4.53 -2.02 9.44
C SER A 386 3.76 -2.93 10.39
N LEU A 387 4.41 -4.00 10.84
CA LEU A 387 4.00 -4.75 12.02
C LEU A 387 4.89 -4.32 13.18
N LEU A 388 4.29 -3.88 14.28
CA LEU A 388 5.04 -3.48 15.47
C LEU A 388 4.35 -3.91 16.76
N SER A 389 5.13 -4.06 17.81
CA SER A 389 4.67 -4.41 19.15
C SER A 389 5.06 -3.31 20.12
N ILE A 390 4.06 -2.73 20.80
CA ILE A 390 4.25 -1.75 21.87
C ILE A 390 3.88 -2.44 23.19
N ASP A 391 4.87 -2.85 23.98
CA ASP A 391 4.64 -3.53 25.27
C ASP A 391 3.68 -4.75 25.19
N GLY A 392 3.70 -5.45 24.05
CA GLY A 392 2.84 -6.60 23.76
C GLY A 392 1.64 -6.27 22.88
N LEU A 393 1.21 -5.00 22.80
CA LEU A 393 0.17 -4.57 21.88
C LEU A 393 0.66 -4.68 20.42
N GLN A 394 0.25 -5.75 19.74
CA GLN A 394 0.50 -5.96 18.31
C GLN A 394 -0.33 -4.99 17.46
N CYS A 395 0.36 -4.16 16.68
CA CYS A 395 -0.20 -3.17 15.77
C CYS A 395 0.21 -3.50 14.32
N ALA A 396 -0.76 -3.48 13.42
CA ALA A 396 -0.57 -3.57 11.97
C ALA A 396 -0.91 -2.21 11.35
N LEU A 397 0.07 -1.56 10.73
CA LEU A 397 -0.03 -0.21 10.22
C LEU A 397 0.22 -0.20 8.71
N THR A 398 -0.57 0.56 7.95
CA THR A 398 -0.30 0.80 6.53
C THR A 398 -0.66 2.23 6.14
N SER A 399 0.26 2.91 5.45
CA SER A 399 0.01 4.22 4.83
C SER A 399 -0.62 4.11 3.44
N THR A 400 -0.56 2.93 2.82
CA THR A 400 -1.15 2.62 1.53
C THR A 400 -2.68 2.56 1.64
N ASP A 401 -3.40 3.21 0.72
CA ASP A 401 -4.86 3.34 0.77
C ASP A 401 -5.58 2.08 0.24
N ILE A 402 -5.21 0.91 0.78
CA ILE A 402 -5.74 -0.38 0.36
C ILE A 402 -7.26 -0.46 0.49
N LEU A 403 -7.87 0.23 1.47
CA LEU A 403 -9.32 0.23 1.62
C LEU A 403 -10.02 0.96 0.48
N CYS A 404 -9.48 2.08 0.01
CA CYS A 404 -10.02 2.75 -1.17
C CYS A 404 -9.87 1.88 -2.42
N HIS A 405 -8.70 1.23 -2.59
CA HIS A 405 -8.41 0.38 -3.75
C HIS A 405 -9.32 -0.86 -3.80
N LEU A 406 -9.50 -1.55 -2.67
CA LEU A 406 -10.45 -2.67 -2.60
C LEU A 406 -11.89 -2.19 -2.79
N SER A 407 -12.23 -1.01 -2.24
CA SER A 407 -13.55 -0.44 -2.40
C SER A 407 -13.89 -0.02 -3.84
N SER A 408 -12.92 0.14 -4.74
CA SER A 408 -13.23 0.40 -6.15
C SER A 408 -13.42 -0.88 -6.96
N GLU A 409 -12.89 -2.02 -6.49
CA GLU A 409 -12.85 -3.28 -7.26
C GLU A 409 -13.72 -4.40 -6.68
N GLU A 410 -14.24 -4.24 -5.46
CA GLU A 410 -15.09 -5.23 -4.79
C GLU A 410 -16.51 -5.26 -5.38
N ILE A 411 -16.98 -6.47 -5.73
CA ILE A 411 -18.39 -6.77 -5.97
C ILE A 411 -18.98 -7.52 -4.78
N SER A 412 -20.25 -7.29 -4.49
CA SER A 412 -20.93 -8.02 -3.42
C SER A 412 -22.42 -8.20 -3.67
N LEU A 413 -22.97 -9.27 -3.10
CA LEU A 413 -24.39 -9.59 -3.10
C LEU A 413 -24.86 -9.92 -1.69
N ASN A 414 -26.01 -9.35 -1.30
CA ASN A 414 -26.74 -9.63 -0.06
C ASN A 414 -25.87 -9.62 1.22
N GLN A 415 -24.90 -8.71 1.27
CA GLN A 415 -24.02 -8.60 2.44
C GLN A 415 -24.70 -7.82 3.56
N THR A 416 -24.68 -8.39 4.76
CA THR A 416 -25.20 -7.78 5.99
C THR A 416 -24.14 -6.97 6.74
N THR A 417 -22.86 -7.27 6.48
CA THR A 417 -21.73 -6.57 7.08
C THR A 417 -21.51 -5.23 6.40
N GLU A 418 -21.16 -4.23 7.21
CA GLU A 418 -20.77 -2.93 6.68
C GLU A 418 -19.51 -3.06 5.81
N ARG A 419 -19.47 -2.29 4.72
CA ARG A 419 -18.48 -2.44 3.66
C ARG A 419 -17.05 -2.39 4.18
N MET A 420 -16.69 -1.37 4.96
CA MET A 420 -15.32 -1.24 5.48
C MET A 420 -14.94 -2.39 6.42
N CYS A 421 -15.87 -2.85 7.26
CA CYS A 421 -15.64 -4.06 8.08
C CYS A 421 -15.29 -5.27 7.20
N ARG A 422 -16.02 -5.45 6.10
CA ARG A 422 -15.80 -6.53 5.15
C ARG A 422 -14.46 -6.43 4.41
N LEU A 423 -14.11 -5.24 3.92
CA LEU A 423 -12.82 -5.02 3.23
C LEU A 423 -11.62 -5.27 4.15
N ILE A 424 -11.70 -4.86 5.42
CA ILE A 424 -10.65 -5.13 6.40
C ILE A 424 -10.57 -6.62 6.72
N ARG A 425 -11.72 -7.28 6.85
CA ARG A 425 -11.76 -8.74 7.02
C ARG A 425 -11.11 -9.48 5.86
N HIS A 426 -11.28 -9.00 4.63
CA HIS A 426 -10.60 -9.55 3.44
C HIS A 426 -9.07 -9.51 3.58
N LEU A 427 -8.48 -8.45 4.14
CA LEU A 427 -7.03 -8.40 4.40
C LEU A 427 -6.58 -9.53 5.33
N PHE A 428 -7.33 -9.77 6.41
CA PHE A 428 -7.03 -10.83 7.38
C PHE A 428 -7.31 -12.23 6.85
N GLN A 429 -8.28 -12.40 5.94
CA GLN A 429 -8.54 -13.69 5.29
C GLN A 429 -7.51 -13.97 4.19
N GLN A 430 -7.03 -12.96 3.49
CA GLN A 430 -6.01 -13.09 2.44
C GLN A 430 -4.58 -12.98 2.96
N HIS A 431 -4.41 -12.90 4.27
CA HIS A 431 -3.12 -12.91 4.99
C HIS A 431 -2.13 -11.86 4.47
N SER A 432 -2.64 -10.72 3.99
CA SER A 432 -1.84 -9.71 3.31
C SER A 432 -2.37 -8.30 3.56
N PHE A 433 -1.45 -7.35 3.69
CA PHE A 433 -1.76 -5.92 3.68
C PHE A 433 -2.24 -5.43 2.31
N TYR A 434 -1.96 -6.16 1.22
CA TYR A 434 -2.33 -5.75 -0.13
C TYR A 434 -2.67 -6.97 -1.01
N PRO A 435 -3.89 -7.53 -0.89
CA PRO A 435 -4.29 -8.71 -1.66
C PRO A 435 -4.85 -8.40 -3.06
N LEU A 436 -5.07 -7.11 -3.40
CA LEU A 436 -5.65 -6.72 -4.68
C LEU A 436 -4.66 -6.96 -5.83
N ILE A 437 -5.06 -7.79 -6.80
CA ILE A 437 -4.24 -8.14 -7.96
C ILE A 437 -5.09 -8.08 -9.24
N PRO A 438 -4.68 -7.31 -10.27
CA PRO A 438 -3.54 -6.38 -10.30
C PRO A 438 -3.67 -5.24 -9.27
N PRO A 439 -2.56 -4.66 -8.78
CA PRO A 439 -2.63 -3.52 -7.90
C PRO A 439 -3.21 -2.30 -8.61
N ASN A 440 -3.81 -1.39 -7.83
CA ASN A 440 -4.12 -0.05 -8.31
C ASN A 440 -2.90 0.60 -8.99
N GLU A 441 -3.15 1.39 -10.03
CA GLU A 441 -2.11 2.04 -10.86
C GLU A 441 -1.13 2.91 -10.06
N SER A 442 -1.57 3.44 -8.91
CA SER A 442 -0.71 4.23 -8.02
C SER A 442 0.25 3.40 -7.16
N VAL A 443 0.24 2.07 -7.28
CA VAL A 443 1.05 1.16 -6.45
C VAL A 443 1.93 0.27 -7.31
N SER A 444 3.23 0.53 -7.27
CA SER A 444 4.25 -0.38 -7.80
C SER A 444 4.64 -1.41 -6.74
N ILE A 445 4.62 -2.70 -7.07
CA ILE A 445 4.89 -3.80 -6.12
C ILE A 445 6.07 -4.65 -6.58
N GLU A 446 7.05 -4.85 -5.69
CA GLU A 446 8.07 -5.89 -5.81
C GLU A 446 7.56 -7.17 -5.13
N TYR A 447 6.84 -7.99 -5.90
CA TYR A 447 6.19 -9.22 -5.40
C TYR A 447 7.11 -10.18 -4.62
N GLU A 448 8.37 -10.35 -5.01
CA GLU A 448 9.31 -11.23 -4.28
C GLU A 448 9.53 -10.75 -2.84
N GLN A 449 9.42 -9.44 -2.59
CA GLN A 449 9.53 -8.85 -1.25
C GLN A 449 8.17 -8.76 -0.57
N ALA A 450 7.11 -8.45 -1.33
CA ALA A 450 5.75 -8.31 -0.79
C ALA A 450 5.21 -9.60 -0.17
N ILE A 451 5.55 -10.78 -0.74
CA ILE A 451 5.11 -12.07 -0.16
C ILE A 451 5.65 -12.30 1.26
N GLU A 452 6.80 -11.72 1.61
CA GLU A 452 7.39 -11.82 2.93
C GLU A 452 7.00 -10.63 3.83
N TYR A 453 7.19 -9.40 3.35
CA TYR A 453 7.12 -8.20 4.18
C TYR A 453 5.77 -7.48 4.14
N ALA A 454 4.85 -7.87 3.26
CA ALA A 454 3.46 -7.40 3.26
C ALA A 454 2.47 -8.47 3.75
N LYS A 455 2.99 -9.53 4.38
CA LYS A 455 2.20 -10.60 4.98
C LYS A 455 1.66 -10.18 6.35
N ILE A 456 0.47 -10.67 6.69
CA ILE A 456 -0.09 -10.57 8.05
C ILE A 456 -0.03 -11.97 8.66
N ASP A 457 0.96 -12.23 9.51
CA ASP A 457 1.20 -13.57 10.07
C ASP A 457 0.41 -13.88 11.34
N SER A 458 -0.18 -12.85 11.96
CA SER A 458 -1.06 -13.02 13.11
C SER A 458 -2.11 -11.91 13.16
N LEU A 459 -3.29 -12.21 13.71
CA LEU A 459 -4.32 -11.17 13.91
C LEU A 459 -3.81 -10.10 14.88
N PRO A 460 -3.73 -8.82 14.46
CA PRO A 460 -3.26 -7.74 15.33
C PRO A 460 -4.29 -7.38 16.40
N HIS A 461 -3.89 -6.67 17.45
CA HIS A 461 -4.85 -6.01 18.36
C HIS A 461 -5.41 -4.75 17.71
N LEU A 462 -4.55 -4.02 17.01
CA LEU A 462 -4.85 -2.75 16.37
C LEU A 462 -4.46 -2.82 14.89
N PHE A 463 -5.39 -2.56 13.99
CA PHE A 463 -5.12 -2.31 12.57
C PHE A 463 -5.33 -0.83 12.28
N VAL A 464 -4.34 -0.17 11.69
CA VAL A 464 -4.41 1.24 11.35
C VAL A 464 -4.11 1.43 9.88
N THR A 465 -4.99 2.16 9.21
CA THR A 465 -4.82 2.58 7.83
C THR A 465 -4.99 4.08 7.72
N SER A 466 -4.35 4.68 6.72
CA SER A 466 -4.56 6.06 6.33
C SER A 466 -5.22 6.14 4.96
N SER A 467 -6.41 6.76 4.91
CA SER A 467 -7.21 6.89 3.71
C SER A 467 -7.86 8.28 3.62
N ASP A 468 -8.18 8.71 2.42
CA ASP A 468 -9.01 9.91 2.21
C ASP A 468 -10.50 9.66 2.54
N LEU A 469 -10.87 8.40 2.81
CA LEU A 469 -12.15 8.02 3.38
C LEU A 469 -12.39 8.67 4.75
N ARG A 470 -13.66 8.78 5.15
CA ARG A 470 -14.03 9.33 6.46
C ARG A 470 -13.35 8.53 7.59
N PRO A 471 -12.79 9.20 8.62
CA PRO A 471 -12.24 8.51 9.77
C PRO A 471 -13.28 7.60 10.43
N PHE A 472 -12.84 6.45 10.94
CA PHE A 472 -13.71 5.51 11.64
C PHE A 472 -12.93 4.66 12.65
N ILE A 473 -13.66 4.08 13.60
CA ILE A 473 -13.20 3.02 14.50
C ILE A 473 -14.18 1.85 14.37
N LYS A 474 -13.68 0.64 14.12
CA LYS A 474 -14.47 -0.58 13.90
C LYS A 474 -13.85 -1.76 14.65
N PHE A 475 -14.68 -2.67 15.16
CA PHE A 475 -14.21 -3.90 15.82
C PHE A 475 -14.57 -5.10 14.96
N ILE A 476 -13.56 -5.82 14.50
CA ILE A 476 -13.70 -6.90 13.51
C ILE A 476 -12.87 -8.07 14.03
N ASP A 477 -13.50 -9.19 14.36
CA ASP A 477 -12.82 -10.41 14.82
C ASP A 477 -11.79 -10.16 15.96
N SER A 478 -12.19 -9.35 16.94
CA SER A 478 -11.35 -8.90 18.07
C SER A 478 -10.16 -7.99 17.68
N VAL A 479 -10.17 -7.42 16.49
CA VAL A 479 -9.23 -6.37 16.05
C VAL A 479 -9.93 -5.02 16.14
N CYS A 480 -9.29 -4.04 16.78
CA CYS A 480 -9.67 -2.64 16.66
C CYS A 480 -9.08 -2.08 15.37
N ALA A 481 -9.92 -1.74 14.40
CA ALA A 481 -9.52 -1.21 13.12
C ALA A 481 -9.83 0.29 13.03
N ILE A 482 -8.84 1.10 12.68
CA ILE A 482 -8.92 2.55 12.65
C ILE A 482 -8.48 3.07 11.29
N ASN A 483 -9.36 3.81 10.62
CA ASN A 483 -8.95 4.77 9.60
C ASN A 483 -8.76 6.12 10.28
N ILE A 484 -7.52 6.59 10.35
CA ILE A 484 -7.18 7.85 11.03
C ILE A 484 -7.48 9.09 10.19
N GLY A 485 -7.69 8.92 8.88
CA GLY A 485 -7.75 10.02 7.93
C GLY A 485 -6.37 10.68 7.71
N ARG A 486 -6.40 11.91 7.22
CA ARG A 486 -5.21 12.73 6.94
C ARG A 486 -5.11 13.86 7.95
N LEU A 487 -3.90 14.23 8.40
CA LEU A 487 -3.67 15.37 9.31
C LEU A 487 -3.99 16.70 8.62
N VAL A 488 -3.61 16.82 7.35
CA VAL A 488 -3.94 17.95 6.49
C VAL A 488 -4.77 17.46 5.31
N LYS A 489 -5.91 18.11 5.06
CA LYS A 489 -6.74 17.87 3.87
C LYS A 489 -6.50 18.99 2.85
N ASN A 490 -6.90 18.78 1.59
CA ASN A 490 -6.81 19.78 0.52
C ASN A 490 -5.37 20.31 0.28
N GLN A 491 -4.59 19.54 -0.48
CA GLN A 491 -3.22 19.90 -0.88
C GLN A 491 -3.15 20.84 -2.10
N ASP A 492 -4.30 21.20 -2.67
CA ASP A 492 -4.43 22.18 -3.74
C ASP A 492 -4.48 23.60 -3.18
N SER A 493 -3.51 24.43 -3.59
CA SER A 493 -3.38 25.83 -3.16
C SER A 493 -4.59 26.71 -3.52
N THR A 494 -5.43 26.29 -4.47
CA THR A 494 -6.66 26.99 -4.88
C THR A 494 -7.84 26.78 -3.93
N MET A 495 -7.79 25.75 -3.07
CA MET A 495 -8.85 25.42 -2.12
C MET A 495 -8.51 26.00 -0.73
N ILE A 496 -8.84 27.28 -0.54
CA ILE A 496 -8.43 28.09 0.63
C ILE A 496 -9.13 27.66 1.94
N ASN A 497 -10.23 26.90 1.85
CA ASN A 497 -11.04 26.50 2.99
C ASN A 497 -10.88 25.00 3.29
N ASN A 498 -10.62 24.64 4.55
CA ASN A 498 -10.50 23.26 5.08
C ASN A 498 -9.16 22.53 4.90
N ALA A 499 -8.03 23.15 5.25
CA ALA A 499 -6.76 22.42 5.40
C ALA A 499 -6.72 21.49 6.64
N SER A 500 -7.76 21.48 7.47
CA SER A 500 -7.75 20.78 8.76
C SER A 500 -8.16 19.32 8.64
N GLY A 501 -7.36 18.43 9.21
CA GLY A 501 -7.60 17.00 9.24
C GLY A 501 -7.71 16.43 10.65
N THR A 502 -7.32 15.17 10.81
CA THR A 502 -7.55 14.37 12.01
C THR A 502 -6.31 13.59 12.43
N TYR A 503 -6.26 13.22 13.71
CA TYR A 503 -5.33 12.27 14.30
C TYR A 503 -6.11 11.42 15.32
N ALA A 504 -5.55 10.29 15.74
CA ALA A 504 -6.13 9.43 16.78
C ALA A 504 -5.30 9.48 18.06
N LYS A 505 -5.97 9.40 19.21
CA LYS A 505 -5.35 9.13 20.52
C LYS A 505 -5.95 7.83 21.06
N ILE A 506 -5.09 6.90 21.42
CA ILE A 506 -5.48 5.52 21.77
C ILE A 506 -5.04 5.24 23.21
N PHE A 507 -5.91 4.57 23.96
CA PHE A 507 -5.69 4.07 25.31
C PHE A 507 -5.87 2.54 25.25
N SER A 508 -4.88 1.77 25.71
CA SER A 508 -4.93 0.30 25.68
C SER A 508 -5.48 -0.31 26.95
#